data_AF-A0A7S1IRP6-F1
#
_entry.id   AF-A0A7S1IRP6-F1
#
_cell.length_a   1.000
_cell.length_b   1.000
_cell.length_c   1.000
_cell.angle_alpha   90.00
_cell.angle_beta   90.00
_cell.angle_gamma   90.00
#
_symmetry.space_group_name_H-M   'P 1'
#
loop_
_entity.id
_entity.type
_entity.pdbx_description
1 polymer ?
#
loop_
_entity_poly.entity_id
_entity_poly.type
_entity_poly.pdbx_seq_one_letter_code
_entity_poly.pdbx_strand_id
1 'polypeptide(L)'
;SKVLSLSQASRVQYSDGQILNLMQVDSNRLAQSVQILNDVWSIPLIFCICLYFLYQQLGLACFAAVGAMLLLAPANAFVMKFYLKYSRQTMERRDKRVKVLTEVLEGIKTVKYFGWEEQMQAKLMD
;
A
#
# COMPACT_ATOMS: atom_id res chain seq x y z
N SER A 1 -5.14 -29.59 12.34
CA SER A 1 -4.50 -30.88 12.01
C SER A 1 -3.02 -30.69 11.67
N LYS A 2 -2.63 -30.00 10.58
CA LYS A 2 -1.20 -29.82 10.20
C LYS A 2 -0.35 -28.94 11.12
N VAL A 3 -0.94 -27.97 11.84
CA VAL A 3 -0.23 -27.12 12.82
C VAL A 3 0.12 -27.90 14.09
N LEU A 4 -0.71 -28.88 14.45
CA LEU A 4 -0.51 -29.73 15.63
C LEU A 4 0.58 -30.80 15.40
N SER A 5 0.90 -31.11 14.14
CA SER A 5 1.92 -32.09 13.74
C SER A 5 3.30 -31.46 13.45
N LEU A 6 3.50 -30.17 13.76
CA LEU A 6 4.79 -29.51 13.53
C LEU A 6 5.81 -29.98 14.58
N SER A 7 6.91 -30.57 14.10
CA SER A 7 8.05 -31.01 14.91
C SER A 7 8.58 -29.86 15.78
N GLN A 8 9.07 -30.19 16.98
CA GLN A 8 9.57 -29.25 17.99
C GLN A 8 10.64 -28.28 17.43
N ALA A 9 11.43 -28.72 16.45
CA ALA A 9 12.42 -27.92 15.75
C ALA A 9 11.83 -26.74 14.94
N SER A 10 10.63 -26.90 14.39
CA SER A 10 9.93 -25.83 13.65
C SER A 10 9.21 -24.83 14.55
N ARG A 11 8.86 -25.23 15.79
CA ARG A 11 8.30 -24.34 16.83
C ARG A 11 9.34 -23.37 17.42
N VAL A 12 10.62 -23.72 17.35
CA VAL A 12 11.72 -22.82 17.73
C VAL A 12 11.94 -21.72 16.69
N GLN A 13 11.57 -21.98 15.42
CA GLN A 13 11.79 -21.07 14.30
C GLN A 13 10.62 -20.11 14.04
N TYR A 14 9.39 -20.48 14.43
CA TYR A 14 8.19 -19.65 14.30
C TYR A 14 7.38 -19.71 15.59
N SER A 15 7.19 -18.56 16.25
CA SER A 15 6.35 -18.51 17.45
C SER A 15 4.88 -18.75 17.09
N ASP A 16 4.09 -19.31 18.01
CA ASP A 16 2.65 -19.55 17.79
C ASP A 16 1.91 -18.27 17.36
N GLY A 17 2.35 -17.10 17.86
CA GLY A 17 1.83 -15.79 17.45
C GLY A 17 2.21 -15.37 16.02
N GLN A 18 3.39 -15.72 15.54
CA GLN A 18 3.80 -15.46 14.15
C GLN A 18 3.02 -16.33 13.16
N ILE A 19 2.73 -17.59 13.53
CA ILE A 19 1.92 -18.51 12.73
C ILE A 19 0.49 -17.98 12.64
N LEU A 20 -0.10 -17.53 13.76
CA LEU A 20 -1.44 -16.94 13.77
C LEU A 20 -1.51 -15.65 12.95
N ASN A 21 -0.50 -14.77 13.05
CA ASN A 21 -0.44 -13.56 12.25
C ASN A 21 -0.34 -13.88 10.75
N LEU A 22 0.50 -14.85 10.37
CA LEU A 22 0.60 -15.30 8.99
C LEU A 22 -0.73 -15.87 8.48
N MET A 23 -1.38 -16.73 9.27
CA MET A 23 -2.69 -17.28 8.95
C MET A 23 -3.77 -16.20 8.81
N GLN A 24 -3.74 -15.17 9.67
CA GLN A 24 -4.67 -14.05 9.61
C GLN A 24 -4.46 -13.21 8.35
N VAL A 25 -3.20 -12.92 7.99
CA VAL A 25 -2.85 -12.22 6.75
C VAL A 25 -3.31 -13.02 5.53
N ASP A 26 -3.08 -14.33 5.51
CA ASP A 26 -3.51 -15.20 4.40
C ASP A 26 -5.04 -15.28 4.30
N SER A 27 -5.74 -15.42 5.43
CA SER A 27 -7.20 -15.43 5.46
C SER A 27 -7.78 -14.11 4.93
N ASN A 28 -7.20 -12.97 5.33
CA ASN A 28 -7.61 -11.67 4.83
C ASN A 28 -7.32 -11.50 3.32
N ARG A 29 -6.18 -11.99 2.84
CA ARG A 29 -5.85 -11.99 1.39
C ARG A 29 -6.83 -12.84 0.58
N LEU A 30 -7.25 -13.99 1.11
CA LEU A 30 -8.26 -14.83 0.47
C LEU A 30 -9.62 -14.15 0.43
N ALA A 31 -10.04 -13.52 1.53
CA ALA A 31 -11.29 -12.75 1.57
C ALA A 31 -11.29 -11.60 0.55
N GLN A 32 -10.19 -10.85 0.48
CA GLN A 32 -10.01 -9.79 -0.53
C GLN A 32 -10.03 -10.34 -1.95
N SER A 33 -9.43 -11.50 -2.20
CA SER A 33 -9.43 -12.12 -3.54
C SER A 33 -10.84 -12.48 -3.99
N VAL A 34 -11.67 -13.04 -3.11
CA VAL A 34 -13.08 -13.34 -3.40
C VAL A 34 -13.86 -12.07 -3.69
N GLN A 35 -13.62 -11.00 -2.93
CA GLN A 35 -14.24 -9.71 -3.17
C GLN A 35 -13.85 -9.13 -4.54
N ILE A 36 -12.57 -9.18 -4.90
CA ILE A 36 -12.09 -8.74 -6.22
C ILE A 36 -12.74 -9.56 -7.33
N LEU A 37 -12.86 -10.88 -7.16
CA LEU A 37 -13.54 -11.72 -8.14
C LEU A 37 -15.00 -11.33 -8.32
N ASN A 38 -15.70 -10.97 -7.24
CA ASN A 38 -17.06 -10.47 -7.32
C ASN A 38 -17.14 -9.14 -8.08
N ASP A 39 -16.23 -8.22 -7.78
CA ASP A 39 -16.17 -6.91 -8.42
C ASP A 39 -15.88 -7.00 -9.94
N VAL A 40 -15.04 -7.96 -10.35
CA VAL A 40 -14.64 -8.14 -11.76
C VAL A 40 -15.83 -8.35 -12.69
N TRP A 41 -16.89 -9.05 -12.26
CA TRP A 41 -18.09 -9.26 -13.08
C TRP A 41 -19.23 -8.30 -12.72
N SER A 42 -19.34 -7.87 -11.47
CA SER A 42 -20.39 -6.94 -11.03
C SER A 42 -20.21 -5.53 -11.61
N ILE A 43 -18.98 -5.01 -11.63
CA ILE A 43 -18.66 -3.67 -12.15
C ILE A 43 -19.07 -3.50 -13.63
N PRO A 44 -18.68 -4.39 -14.57
CA PRO A 44 -19.06 -4.24 -15.97
C PRO A 44 -20.57 -4.36 -16.17
N LEU A 45 -21.25 -5.22 -15.39
CA LEU A 45 -22.71 -5.36 -15.45
C LEU A 45 -23.41 -4.05 -15.05
N ILE A 46 -23.02 -3.45 -13.92
CA ILE A 46 -23.54 -2.16 -13.47
C ILE A 46 -23.26 -1.06 -14.50
N PHE A 47 -22.05 -1.02 -15.04
CA PHE A 47 -21.65 -0.05 -16.06
C PHE A 47 -22.53 -0.15 -17.32
N CYS A 48 -22.79 -1.36 -17.82
CA CYS A 48 -23.68 -1.59 -18.97
C CYS A 48 -25.12 -1.12 -18.70
N ILE A 49 -25.67 -1.41 -17.52
CA ILE A 49 -27.03 -0.96 -17.15
C ILE A 49 -27.08 0.57 -17.04
N CYS A 50 -26.10 1.19 -16.39
CA CYS A 50 -26.00 2.64 -16.29
C CYS A 50 -25.90 3.30 -17.67
N LEU A 51 -25.08 2.76 -18.58
CA LEU A 51 -24.98 3.25 -19.95
C LEU A 51 -26.31 3.11 -20.70
N TYR A 52 -27.03 2.00 -20.53
CA TYR A 52 -28.33 1.79 -21.16
C TYR A 52 -29.36 2.83 -20.70
N PHE A 53 -29.47 3.06 -19.38
CA PHE A 53 -30.34 4.11 -18.84
C PHE A 53 -29.91 5.51 -19.27
N LEU A 54 -28.62 5.80 -19.25
CA LEU A 54 -28.08 7.10 -19.67
C LEU A 54 -28.38 7.38 -21.14
N TYR A 55 -28.23 6.37 -22.02
CA TYR A 55 -28.59 6.47 -23.43
C TYR A 55 -30.07 6.78 -23.62
N GLN A 56 -30.93 6.09 -22.88
CA GLN A 56 -32.38 6.28 -22.96
C GLN A 56 -32.81 7.69 -22.48
N GLN A 57 -32.07 8.27 -21.53
CA GLN A 57 -32.47 9.51 -20.86
C GLN A 57 -31.85 10.78 -21.49
N LEU A 58 -30.66 10.69 -22.11
CA LEU A 58 -29.88 11.86 -22.56
C LEU A 58 -29.59 11.93 -24.07
N GLY A 59 -29.78 10.86 -24.85
CA GLY A 59 -29.52 10.88 -26.30
C GLY A 59 -28.09 11.37 -26.66
N LEU A 60 -27.97 12.43 -27.47
CA LEU A 60 -26.69 13.01 -27.93
C LEU A 60 -25.77 13.52 -26.81
N ALA A 61 -26.27 13.77 -25.60
CA ALA A 61 -25.44 14.23 -24.48
C ALA A 61 -24.45 13.16 -23.96
N CYS A 62 -24.60 11.90 -24.38
CA CYS A 62 -23.56 10.86 -24.21
C CYS A 62 -22.21 11.27 -24.82
N PHE A 63 -22.19 12.00 -25.95
CA PHE A 63 -20.94 12.44 -26.56
C PHE A 63 -20.19 13.48 -25.70
N ALA A 64 -20.92 14.34 -24.99
CA ALA A 64 -20.32 15.28 -24.04
C ALA A 64 -19.70 14.54 -22.84
N ALA A 65 -20.39 13.52 -22.32
CA ALA A 65 -19.86 12.68 -21.24
C ALA A 65 -18.61 11.91 -21.66
N VAL A 66 -18.61 11.29 -22.85
CA VAL A 66 -17.44 10.59 -23.41
C VAL A 66 -16.26 11.54 -23.63
N GLY A 67 -16.52 12.75 -24.14
CA GLY A 67 -15.50 13.80 -24.29
C GLY A 67 -14.90 14.23 -22.96
N ALA A 68 -15.72 14.45 -21.93
CA ALA A 68 -15.23 14.76 -20.58
C ALA A 68 -14.40 13.61 -19.99
N MET A 69 -14.82 12.36 -20.19
CA MET A 69 -14.10 11.17 -19.70
C MET A 69 -12.75 11.01 -20.40
N LEU A 70 -12.69 11.25 -21.71
CA LEU A 70 -11.45 11.25 -22.50
C LEU A 70 -10.49 12.38 -22.09
N LEU A 71 -10.99 13.51 -21.60
CA LEU A 71 -10.14 14.60 -21.08
C LEU A 71 -9.70 14.36 -19.63
N LEU A 72 -10.56 13.75 -18.82
CA LEU A 72 -10.26 13.41 -17.42
C LEU A 72 -9.22 12.28 -17.31
N ALA A 73 -9.22 11.30 -18.23
CA ALA A 73 -8.26 10.20 -18.24
C ALA A 73 -6.78 10.67 -18.30
N PRO A 74 -6.36 11.51 -19.27
CA PRO A 74 -4.99 12.03 -19.31
C PRO A 74 -4.69 12.99 -18.16
N ALA A 75 -5.67 13.76 -17.69
CA ALA A 75 -5.49 14.64 -16.52
C ALA A 75 -5.17 13.81 -15.26
N ASN A 76 -5.94 12.76 -14.99
CA ASN A 76 -5.68 11.84 -13.89
C ASN A 76 -4.33 11.13 -14.05
N ALA A 77 -3.96 10.71 -15.26
CA ALA A 77 -2.66 10.09 -15.53
C ALA A 77 -1.50 11.06 -15.27
N PHE A 78 -1.66 12.34 -15.62
CA PHE A 78 -0.66 13.37 -15.32
C PHE A 78 -0.52 13.56 -13.82
N VAL A 79 -1.62 13.77 -13.09
CA VAL A 79 -1.63 13.89 -11.62
C VAL A 79 -0.99 12.67 -10.95
N MET A 80 -1.31 11.47 -11.40
CA MET A 80 -0.73 10.23 -10.91
C MET A 80 0.80 10.18 -11.10
N LYS A 81 1.33 10.67 -12.23
CA LYS A 81 2.79 10.75 -12.43
C LYS A 81 3.45 11.70 -11.41
N PHE A 82 2.86 12.85 -11.12
CA PHE A 82 3.39 13.74 -10.07
C PHE A 82 3.30 13.08 -8.71
N TYR A 83 2.15 12.49 -8.39
CA TYR A 83 1.95 11.79 -7.13
C TYR A 83 3.00 10.70 -6.92
N LEU A 84 3.25 9.85 -7.92
CA LEU A 84 4.27 8.81 -7.87
C LEU A 84 5.68 9.40 -7.70
N LYS A 85 6.01 10.49 -8.40
CA LYS A 85 7.29 11.18 -8.27
C LYS A 85 7.50 11.70 -6.83
N TYR A 86 6.52 12.39 -6.26
CA TYR A 86 6.60 12.91 -4.90
C TYR A 86 6.59 11.80 -3.85
N SER A 87 5.78 10.76 -4.05
CA SER A 87 5.72 9.59 -3.17
C SER A 87 7.07 8.89 -3.12
N ARG A 88 7.71 8.67 -4.27
CA ARG A 88 9.06 8.09 -4.35
C ARG A 88 10.10 8.95 -3.64
N GLN A 89 10.13 10.26 -3.89
CA GLN A 89 11.05 11.17 -3.20
C GLN A 89 10.85 11.13 -1.68
N THR A 90 9.61 11.04 -1.23
CA THR A 90 9.27 10.94 0.19
C THR A 90 9.74 9.60 0.77
N MET A 91 9.56 8.51 0.03
CA MET A 91 10.04 7.18 0.42
C MET A 91 11.56 7.17 0.56
N GLU A 92 12.29 7.72 -0.41
CA GLU A 92 13.76 7.80 -0.36
C GLU A 92 14.27 8.63 0.83
N ARG A 93 13.59 9.74 1.17
CA ARG A 93 13.92 10.54 2.37
C ARG A 93 13.63 9.77 3.66
N ARG A 94 12.49 9.08 3.73
CA ARG A 94 12.15 8.25 4.90
C ARG A 94 13.15 7.12 5.09
N ASP A 95 13.53 6.44 4.02
CA ASP A 95 14.50 5.33 4.09
C ASP A 95 15.88 5.81 4.57
N LYS A 96 16.34 6.98 4.11
CA LYS A 96 17.59 7.59 4.62
C LYS A 96 17.50 7.88 6.11
N ARG A 97 16.41 8.51 6.57
CA ARG A 97 16.22 8.80 8.01
C ARG A 97 16.19 7.52 8.84
N VAL A 98 15.44 6.52 8.40
CA VAL A 98 15.37 5.21 9.08
C VAL A 98 16.75 4.57 9.16
N LYS A 99 17.51 4.57 8.05
CA LYS A 99 18.86 4.02 8.03
C LYS A 99 19.80 4.68 9.03
N VAL A 100 19.84 6.02 9.07
CA VAL A 100 20.70 6.75 10.02
C VAL A 100 20.27 6.47 11.47
N LEU A 101 18.96 6.42 11.74
CA LEU A 101 18.45 6.03 13.06
C LEU A 101 18.91 4.62 13.45
N THR A 102 18.88 3.66 12.53
CA THR A 102 19.37 2.30 12.78
C THR A 102 20.87 2.30 13.13
N GLU A 103 21.70 2.99 12.36
CA GLU A 103 23.15 3.09 12.63
C GLU A 103 23.44 3.73 14.01
N VAL A 104 22.68 4.77 14.39
CA VAL A 104 22.81 5.42 15.71
C VAL A 104 22.39 4.48 16.84
N LEU A 105 21.32 3.71 16.67
CA LEU A 105 20.86 2.75 17.68
C LEU A 105 21.86 1.60 17.88
N GLU A 106 22.51 1.13 16.82
CA GLU A 106 23.60 0.14 16.92
C GLU A 106 24.80 0.70 17.72
N GLY A 107 25.10 1.99 17.59
CA GLY A 107 26.21 2.68 18.27
C GLY A 107 25.85 3.44 19.56
N ILE A 108 24.66 3.23 20.14
CA ILE A 108 24.07 4.14 21.14
C ILE A 108 24.93 4.35 22.40
N LYS A 109 25.68 3.32 22.84
CA LYS A 109 26.55 3.41 24.01
C LYS A 109 27.66 4.45 23.82
N THR A 110 28.24 4.50 22.62
CA THR A 110 29.29 5.45 22.26
C THR A 110 28.74 6.87 22.19
N VAL A 111 27.57 7.05 21.57
CA VAL A 111 26.89 8.35 21.50
C VAL A 111 26.62 8.92 22.89
N LYS A 112 26.18 8.07 23.83
CA LYS A 112 25.89 8.47 25.20
C LYS A 112 27.16 8.74 26.03
N TYR A 113 28.24 7.99 25.77
CA TYR A 113 29.52 8.18 26.44
C TYR A 113 30.19 9.51 26.07
N PHE A 114 30.09 9.93 24.80
CA PHE A 114 30.66 11.18 24.30
C PHE A 114 29.69 12.36 24.32
N GLY A 115 28.43 12.16 24.70
CA GLY A 115 27.42 13.23 24.77
C GLY A 115 27.02 13.83 23.41
N TRP A 116 27.08 13.04 22.33
CA TRP A 116 26.81 13.51 20.96
C TRP A 116 25.31 13.57 20.58
N GLU A 117 24.40 13.50 21.56
CA GLU A 117 22.95 13.41 21.32
C GLU A 117 22.42 14.60 20.50
N GLU A 118 22.79 15.84 20.86
CA GLU A 118 22.35 17.04 20.14
C GLU A 118 22.91 17.13 18.72
N GLN A 119 24.16 16.70 18.51
CA GLN A 119 24.81 16.72 17.20
C GLN A 119 24.16 15.72 16.23
N MET A 120 23.80 14.53 16.73
CA MET A 120 23.08 13.53 15.95
C MET A 120 21.63 13.95 15.67
N GLN A 121 20.98 14.59 16.64
CA GLN A 121 19.62 15.09 16.46
C GLN A 121 19.55 16.19 15.40
N ALA A 122 20.53 17.10 15.36
CA ALA A 122 20.67 18.09 14.28
C ALA A 122 20.81 17.39 12.92
N LYS A 123 21.70 16.38 12.83
CA LYS A 123 21.95 15.61 11.60
C LYS A 123 20.76 14.80 11.09
N LEU A 124 19.79 14.47 11.94
CA LEU A 124 18.54 13.77 11.58
C LEU A 124 17.43 14.72 11.12
N MET A 125 17.51 15.99 11.50
CA MET A 125 16.55 17.03 11.12
C MET A 125 16.86 17.66 9.76
N ASP A 126 18.13 17.60 9.34
CA ASP A 126 18.58 17.89 7.96
C ASP A 126 18.18 16.78 6.96
#